data_AF-A0A6P8JMX3-F1
#
_entry.id   AF-A0A6P8JMX3-F1
#
_cell.length_a   1.000
_cell.length_b   1.000
_cell.length_c   1.000
_cell.angle_alpha   90.00
_cell.angle_beta   90.00
_cell.angle_gamma   90.00
#
_symmetry.space_group_name_H-M   'P 1'
#
loop_
_entity.id
_entity.type
_entity.pdbx_description
1 polymer ?
#
loop_
_entity_poly.entity_id
_entity_poly.type
_entity_poly.pdbx_seq_one_letter_code
_entity_poly.pdbx_strand_id
1 'polypeptide(L)'
;MQKSIIFLVLSLCLASSFSAACKGDECDSQCAAYCYGVLNPCMANLGTLQRRIEACESAVAIARIALNDRRLDNFGTSMNLQLEKQNTSQLQLTRGTPMGRKLEKNDTFQLLGNNYYYIEKEQKLNWHDALDKCHKMGGHLASLQSQEELDGFNNQLNGLNRYWIDVTSQFNESEFVSVTKGSKANFLSWAEGEPTKDGNCVDIRTFNGKTTMNDNACSANLYFICEKSIEI
;
A
#
# COMPACT_ATOMS: atom_id res chain seq x y z
N MET A 1 15.95 5.73 -21.57
CA MET A 1 17.12 6.63 -21.76
C MET A 1 18.45 5.88 -21.93
N GLN A 2 18.64 4.70 -21.32
CA GLN A 2 19.93 3.97 -21.34
C GLN A 2 20.27 3.24 -22.66
N LYS A 3 19.26 2.82 -23.45
CA LYS A 3 19.48 2.11 -24.72
C LYS A 3 20.03 3.01 -25.85
N SER A 4 19.72 4.32 -25.82
CA SER A 4 20.19 5.29 -26.82
C SER A 4 21.68 5.65 -26.66
N ILE A 5 22.21 5.56 -25.44
CA ILE A 5 23.61 5.90 -25.14
C ILE A 5 24.54 4.79 -25.64
N ILE A 6 24.14 3.51 -25.53
CA ILE A 6 24.92 2.37 -26.03
C ILE A 6 25.07 2.42 -27.55
N PHE A 7 23.99 2.79 -28.27
CA PHE A 7 24.03 2.97 -29.73
C PHE A 7 24.94 4.12 -30.17
N LEU A 8 24.93 5.23 -29.42
CA LEU A 8 25.82 6.37 -29.68
C LEU A 8 27.29 6.03 -29.41
N VAL A 9 27.59 5.30 -28.34
CA VAL A 9 28.96 4.89 -28.00
C VAL A 9 29.50 3.86 -29.00
N LEU A 10 28.68 2.91 -29.48
CA LEU A 10 29.08 2.01 -30.57
C LEU A 10 29.33 2.77 -31.89
N SER A 11 28.48 3.75 -32.21
CA SER A 11 28.65 4.59 -33.40
C SER A 11 29.91 5.48 -33.32
N LEU A 12 30.27 5.95 -32.13
CA LEU A 12 31.47 6.75 -31.87
C LEU A 12 32.77 5.91 -31.87
N CYS A 13 32.72 4.66 -31.39
CA CYS A 13 33.84 3.72 -31.50
C CYS A 13 34.09 3.25 -32.94
N LEU A 14 33.03 3.07 -33.74
CA LEU A 14 33.17 2.76 -35.17
C LEU A 14 33.69 3.96 -35.98
N ALA A 15 33.34 5.19 -35.57
CA ALA A 15 33.81 6.42 -36.22
C ALA A 15 35.27 6.78 -35.90
N SER A 16 35.83 6.29 -34.79
CA SER A 16 37.20 6.63 -34.34
C SER A 16 38.27 5.63 -34.76
N SER A 17 37.91 4.59 -35.53
CA SER A 17 38.85 3.55 -35.98
C SER A 17 39.35 3.71 -37.43
N PHE A 18 38.94 4.75 -38.15
CA PHE A 18 39.34 4.95 -39.55
C PHE A 18 40.19 6.22 -39.72
N SER A 19 41.44 6.16 -39.26
CA SER A 19 42.49 7.04 -39.77
C SER A 19 43.76 6.22 -40.07
N ALA A 20 43.63 5.38 -41.08
CA ALA A 20 44.76 4.97 -41.91
C ALA A 20 44.19 4.81 -43.32
N ALA A 21 44.49 5.77 -44.20
CA ALA A 21 44.14 5.69 -45.60
C ALA A 21 44.92 4.55 -46.25
N CYS A 22 44.26 3.41 -46.51
CA CYS A 22 44.83 2.36 -47.35
C CYS A 22 44.73 2.79 -48.82
N LYS A 23 45.89 3.04 -49.44
CA LYS A 23 46.03 3.14 -50.90
C LYS A 23 46.44 1.75 -51.42
N GLY A 24 45.57 1.11 -52.19
CA GLY A 24 45.87 -0.12 -52.94
C GLY A 24 44.91 -1.28 -52.67
N ASP A 25 44.44 -1.93 -53.74
CA ASP A 25 43.39 -2.95 -53.81
C ASP A 25 43.73 -4.34 -53.22
N GLU A 26 44.73 -4.47 -52.35
CA GLU A 26 45.03 -5.73 -51.65
C GLU A 26 45.21 -5.47 -50.16
N CYS A 27 44.09 -5.33 -49.45
CA CYS A 27 44.09 -5.45 -48.00
C CYS A 27 44.19 -6.94 -47.68
N ASP A 28 45.41 -7.38 -47.36
CA ASP A 28 45.75 -8.72 -46.91
C ASP A 28 44.70 -9.25 -45.93
N SER A 29 43.97 -10.29 -46.34
CA SER A 29 42.99 -11.04 -45.52
C SER A 29 43.55 -11.46 -44.15
N GLN A 30 44.88 -11.47 -44.02
CA GLN A 30 45.67 -11.76 -42.84
C GLN A 30 45.51 -10.72 -41.71
N CYS A 31 45.43 -9.41 -42.02
CA CYS A 31 45.27 -8.36 -41.00
C CYS A 31 43.87 -8.39 -40.37
N ALA A 32 42.84 -8.58 -41.19
CA ALA A 32 41.46 -8.73 -40.71
C ALA A 32 41.29 -10.01 -39.89
N ALA A 33 41.90 -11.13 -40.32
CA ALA A 33 41.88 -12.39 -39.59
C ALA A 33 42.61 -12.29 -38.24
N TYR A 34 43.74 -11.58 -38.18
CA TYR A 34 44.46 -11.34 -36.92
C TYR A 34 43.62 -10.50 -35.93
N CYS A 35 43.07 -9.38 -36.38
CA CYS A 35 42.19 -8.55 -35.55
C CYS A 35 40.96 -9.32 -35.04
N TYR A 36 40.33 -10.12 -35.91
CA TYR A 36 39.23 -10.99 -35.51
C TYR A 36 39.68 -12.06 -34.51
N GLY A 37 40.84 -12.70 -34.72
CA GLY A 37 41.40 -13.68 -33.80
C GLY A 37 41.64 -13.12 -32.39
N VAL A 38 42.07 -11.86 -32.28
CA VAL A 38 42.26 -11.16 -31.00
C VAL A 38 40.92 -10.76 -30.37
N LEU A 39 39.94 -10.33 -31.15
CA LEU A 39 38.64 -9.84 -30.66
C LEU A 39 37.62 -10.95 -30.36
N ASN A 40 37.70 -12.09 -31.06
CA ASN A 40 36.73 -13.17 -30.97
C ASN A 40 36.57 -13.73 -29.53
N PRO A 41 37.65 -13.96 -28.75
CA PRO A 41 37.51 -14.36 -27.34
C PRO A 41 36.79 -13.32 -26.46
N CYS A 42 37.05 -12.03 -26.70
CA CYS A 42 36.37 -10.94 -25.97
C CYS A 42 34.88 -10.89 -26.30
N MET A 43 34.52 -11.05 -27.58
CA MET A 43 33.13 -11.10 -28.02
C MET A 43 32.39 -12.32 -27.48
N ALA A 44 33.03 -13.49 -27.43
CA ALA A 44 32.47 -14.70 -26.83
C ALA A 44 32.24 -14.54 -25.31
N ASN A 45 33.18 -13.89 -24.61
CA ASN A 45 33.03 -13.56 -23.19
C ASN A 45 31.89 -12.56 -22.95
N LEU A 46 31.76 -11.52 -23.77
CA LEU A 46 30.63 -10.58 -23.72
C LEU A 46 29.29 -11.29 -23.90
N GLY A 47 29.17 -12.19 -24.89
CA GLY A 47 27.96 -12.99 -25.09
C GLY A 47 27.66 -13.95 -23.94
N THR A 48 28.69 -14.42 -23.23
CA THR A 48 28.52 -15.23 -22.02
C THR A 48 28.07 -14.40 -20.82
N LEU A 49 28.63 -13.20 -20.64
CA LEU A 49 28.21 -12.26 -19.61
C LEU A 49 26.76 -11.80 -19.82
N GLN A 50 26.38 -11.51 -21.06
CA GLN A 50 25.01 -11.12 -21.39
C GLN A 50 24.00 -12.22 -21.05
N ARG A 51 24.28 -13.48 -21.44
CA ARG A 51 23.42 -14.62 -21.08
C ARG A 51 23.30 -14.81 -19.56
N ARG A 52 24.37 -14.54 -18.80
CA ARG A 52 24.34 -14.61 -17.33
C ARG A 52 23.49 -13.50 -16.71
N ILE A 53 23.51 -12.29 -17.29
CA ILE A 53 22.66 -11.17 -16.85
C ILE A 53 21.19 -11.52 -17.12
N GLU A 54 20.86 -11.97 -18.33
CA GLU A 54 19.48 -12.35 -18.70
C GLU A 54 18.94 -13.50 -17.82
N ALA A 55 19.78 -14.49 -17.51
CA ALA A 55 19.43 -15.56 -16.59
C ALA A 55 19.22 -15.06 -15.15
N CYS A 56 20.02 -14.10 -14.68
CA CYS A 56 19.89 -13.50 -13.36
C CYS A 56 18.58 -12.68 -13.24
N GLU A 57 18.28 -11.86 -14.25
CA GLU A 57 17.03 -11.08 -14.29
C GLU A 57 15.80 -11.99 -14.27
N SER A 58 15.84 -13.08 -15.04
CA SER A 58 14.78 -14.09 -15.06
C SER A 58 14.63 -14.79 -13.72
N ALA A 59 15.74 -15.17 -13.07
CA ALA A 59 15.72 -15.80 -11.75
C ALA A 59 15.15 -14.87 -10.67
N VAL A 60 15.47 -13.57 -10.71
CA VAL A 60 14.89 -12.57 -9.81
C VAL A 60 13.39 -12.41 -10.03
N ALA A 61 12.94 -12.39 -11.29
CA ALA A 61 11.51 -12.33 -11.60
C ALA A 61 10.75 -13.56 -11.05
N ILE A 62 11.30 -14.77 -11.26
CA ILE A 62 10.71 -16.02 -10.73
C ILE A 62 10.69 -16.02 -9.21
N ALA A 63 11.76 -15.58 -8.55
CA ALA A 63 11.82 -15.48 -7.09
C ALA A 63 10.76 -14.52 -6.53
N ARG A 64 10.51 -13.38 -7.21
CA ARG A 64 9.43 -12.45 -6.83
C ARG A 64 8.05 -13.08 -6.98
N ILE A 65 7.81 -13.80 -8.07
CA ILE A 65 6.54 -14.52 -8.28
C ILE A 65 6.34 -15.56 -7.17
N ALA A 66 7.36 -16.36 -6.87
CA ALA A 66 7.30 -17.38 -5.81
C ALA A 66 7.07 -16.76 -4.42
N LEU A 67 7.65 -15.59 -4.13
CA LEU A 67 7.40 -14.85 -2.89
C LEU A 67 5.95 -14.35 -2.80
N ASN A 68 5.41 -13.83 -3.90
CA ASN A 68 4.03 -13.37 -3.95
C ASN A 68 3.05 -14.55 -3.80
N ASP A 69 3.33 -15.69 -4.41
CA ASP A 69 2.53 -16.92 -4.30
C ASP A 69 2.45 -17.39 -2.84
N ARG A 70 3.60 -17.50 -2.15
CA ARG A 70 3.65 -17.79 -0.72
C ARG A 70 2.90 -16.77 0.13
N ARG A 71 2.94 -15.49 -0.24
CA ARG A 71 2.21 -14.43 0.47
C ARG A 71 0.70 -14.60 0.31
N LEU A 72 0.24 -15.00 -0.88
CA LEU A 72 -1.17 -15.31 -1.14
C LEU A 72 -1.63 -16.56 -0.38
N ASP A 73 -0.82 -17.62 -0.32
CA ASP A 73 -1.11 -18.82 0.47
C ASP A 73 -1.23 -18.51 1.97
N ASN A 74 -0.28 -17.72 2.50
CA ASN A 74 -0.32 -17.27 3.89
C ASN A 74 -1.57 -16.43 4.17
N PHE A 75 -1.95 -15.55 3.23
CA PHE A 75 -3.17 -14.76 3.34
C PHE A 75 -4.43 -15.64 3.30
N GLY A 76 -4.51 -16.60 2.38
CA GLY A 76 -5.61 -17.58 2.29
C GLY A 76 -5.74 -18.43 3.56
N THR A 77 -4.62 -18.89 4.11
CA THR A 77 -4.59 -19.65 5.37
C THR A 77 -5.06 -18.78 6.55
N SER A 78 -4.61 -17.51 6.61
CA SER A 78 -5.05 -16.55 7.64
C SER A 78 -6.56 -16.27 7.56
N MET A 79 -7.10 -16.06 6.34
CA MET A 79 -8.53 -15.90 6.12
C MET A 79 -9.34 -17.14 6.50
N ASN A 80 -8.86 -18.34 6.14
CA ASN A 80 -9.54 -19.59 6.52
C ASN A 80 -9.53 -19.80 8.03
N LEU A 81 -8.41 -19.53 8.71
CA LEU A 81 -8.34 -19.55 10.18
C LEU A 81 -9.31 -18.53 10.81
N GLN A 82 -9.46 -17.35 10.22
CA GLN A 82 -10.42 -16.33 10.67
C GLN A 82 -11.87 -16.82 10.48
N LEU A 83 -12.18 -17.43 9.33
CA LEU A 83 -13.49 -17.98 9.01
C LEU A 83 -13.84 -19.15 9.93
N GLU A 84 -12.90 -20.04 10.21
CA GLU A 84 -13.07 -21.13 11.18
C GLU A 84 -13.26 -20.61 12.61
N LYS A 85 -12.53 -19.55 13.01
CA LYS A 85 -12.77 -18.87 14.30
C LYS A 85 -14.16 -18.23 14.37
N GLN A 86 -14.64 -17.63 13.29
CA GLN A 86 -15.99 -17.07 13.20
C GLN A 86 -17.06 -18.16 13.23
N ASN A 87 -16.88 -19.25 12.47
CA ASN A 87 -17.79 -20.40 12.47
C ASN A 87 -17.80 -21.12 13.83
N THR A 88 -16.65 -21.25 14.50
CA THR A 88 -16.57 -21.82 15.86
C THR A 88 -17.24 -20.93 16.89
N SER A 89 -17.13 -19.60 16.73
CA SER A 89 -17.83 -18.62 17.56
C SER A 89 -19.36 -18.67 17.35
N GLN A 90 -19.83 -18.98 16.13
CA GLN A 90 -21.24 -19.20 15.83
C GLN A 90 -21.76 -20.57 16.31
N LEU A 91 -20.92 -21.62 16.27
CA LEU A 91 -21.28 -22.99 16.68
C LEU A 91 -21.40 -23.17 18.19
N GLN A 92 -20.87 -22.25 19.00
CA GLN A 92 -21.11 -22.23 20.47
C GLN A 92 -22.43 -21.54 20.86
N LEU A 93 -23.18 -20.96 19.92
CA LEU A 93 -24.41 -20.22 20.23
C LEU A 93 -25.68 -21.10 20.33
N THR A 94 -25.61 -22.41 20.07
CA THR A 94 -26.83 -23.26 19.98
C THR A 94 -27.00 -24.33 21.07
N ARG A 95 -26.13 -24.42 22.08
CA ARG A 95 -26.34 -25.37 23.21
C ARG A 95 -25.76 -24.86 24.54
N GLY A 96 -26.60 -24.21 25.34
CA GLY A 96 -26.32 -23.88 26.74
C GLY A 96 -27.34 -22.92 27.36
N THR A 97 -27.96 -23.33 28.46
CA THR A 97 -29.02 -22.71 29.30
C THR A 97 -28.75 -21.27 29.78
N PRO A 98 -29.79 -20.53 30.26
CA PRO A 98 -29.73 -19.09 30.47
C PRO A 98 -28.92 -18.75 31.72
N MET A 99 -27.69 -18.29 31.51
CA MET A 99 -26.95 -17.55 32.52
C MET A 99 -26.79 -16.14 31.99
N GLY A 100 -27.38 -15.18 32.73
CA GLY A 100 -27.44 -13.79 32.36
C GLY A 100 -26.06 -13.26 31.96
N ARG A 101 -25.85 -13.10 30.66
CA ARG A 101 -24.84 -12.18 30.17
C ARG A 101 -25.33 -10.80 30.56
N LYS A 102 -24.65 -10.22 31.55
CA LYS A 102 -24.61 -8.78 31.74
C LYS A 102 -24.21 -8.19 30.39
N LEU A 103 -25.18 -7.66 29.66
CA LEU A 103 -24.95 -6.85 28.47
C LEU A 103 -24.19 -5.62 28.96
N GLU A 104 -22.87 -5.61 28.84
CA GLU A 104 -22.08 -4.42 29.08
C GLU A 104 -22.29 -3.45 27.89
N LYS A 105 -23.39 -2.69 27.99
CA LYS A 105 -23.51 -1.24 27.73
C LYS A 105 -22.22 -0.67 27.07
N ASN A 106 -22.13 -0.36 25.77
CA ASN A 106 -22.89 0.65 25.01
C ASN A 106 -22.55 0.57 23.50
N ASP A 107 -22.77 -0.58 22.84
CA ASP A 107 -22.47 -0.84 21.40
C ASP A 107 -23.47 -0.17 20.43
N THR A 108 -23.99 1.01 20.75
CA THR A 108 -25.06 1.62 19.96
C THR A 108 -24.44 2.52 18.89
N PHE A 109 -24.51 2.09 17.63
CA PHE A 109 -24.26 3.00 16.53
C PHE A 109 -25.33 4.11 16.53
N GLN A 110 -24.91 5.36 16.41
CA GLN A 110 -25.78 6.52 16.30
C GLN A 110 -25.91 6.96 14.84
N LEU A 111 -27.13 7.32 14.42
CA LEU A 111 -27.36 7.88 13.09
C LEU A 111 -26.84 9.32 13.05
N LEU A 112 -25.94 9.61 12.12
CA LEU A 112 -25.51 10.98 11.79
C LEU A 112 -25.60 11.17 10.27
N GLY A 113 -26.45 12.10 9.83
CA GLY A 113 -26.80 12.23 8.42
C GLY A 113 -27.45 10.92 7.92
N ASN A 114 -26.82 10.30 6.92
CA ASN A 114 -27.33 9.08 6.27
C ASN A 114 -26.61 7.79 6.68
N ASN A 115 -25.64 7.86 7.60
CA ASN A 115 -24.85 6.69 8.01
C ASN A 115 -24.91 6.49 9.53
N TYR A 116 -24.68 5.25 9.95
CA TYR A 116 -24.58 4.88 11.35
C TYR A 116 -23.11 4.92 11.78
N TYR A 117 -22.82 5.63 12.86
CA TYR A 117 -21.47 5.74 13.40
C TYR A 117 -21.38 5.25 14.84
N TYR A 118 -20.29 4.59 15.17
CA TYR A 118 -19.91 4.27 16.54
C TYR A 118 -18.65 5.04 16.88
N ILE A 119 -18.70 5.88 17.91
CA ILE A 119 -17.57 6.69 18.36
C ILE A 119 -17.01 6.06 19.63
N GLU A 120 -15.87 5.38 19.53
CA GLU A 120 -15.16 4.85 20.68
C GLU A 120 -14.57 6.00 21.50
N LYS A 121 -14.78 6.03 22.81
CA LYS A 121 -14.35 7.12 23.70
C LYS A 121 -13.57 6.66 24.93
N GLU A 122 -13.43 5.35 25.12
CA GLU A 122 -12.82 4.73 26.29
C GLU A 122 -11.55 3.95 25.93
N GLN A 123 -11.57 3.23 24.81
CA GLN A 123 -10.42 2.43 24.36
C GLN A 123 -9.63 3.12 23.24
N LYS A 124 -8.30 3.17 23.40
CA LYS A 124 -7.38 3.59 22.34
C LYS A 124 -6.70 2.40 21.70
N LEU A 125 -6.60 2.40 20.37
CA LEU A 125 -5.99 1.35 19.57
C LEU A 125 -5.09 1.96 18.49
N ASN A 126 -4.14 1.18 18.00
CA ASN A 126 -3.45 1.54 16.76
C ASN A 126 -4.40 1.43 15.56
N TRP A 127 -4.00 2.00 14.43
CA TRP A 127 -4.90 2.11 13.27
C TRP A 127 -5.37 0.74 12.75
N HIS A 128 -4.48 -0.26 12.76
CA HIS A 128 -4.79 -1.62 12.29
C HIS A 128 -5.74 -2.35 13.24
N ASP A 129 -5.52 -2.24 14.56
CA ASP A 129 -6.39 -2.83 15.56
C ASP A 129 -7.77 -2.17 15.58
N ALA A 130 -7.84 -0.85 15.34
CA ALA A 130 -9.10 -0.11 15.20
C ALA A 130 -9.89 -0.55 13.96
N LEU A 131 -9.19 -0.74 12.82
CA LEU A 131 -9.77 -1.32 11.60
C LEU A 131 -10.38 -2.70 11.87
N ASP A 132 -9.62 -3.59 12.50
CA ASP A 132 -10.09 -4.93 12.88
C ASP A 132 -11.27 -4.89 13.87
N LYS A 133 -11.25 -3.94 14.81
CA LYS A 133 -12.32 -3.76 15.79
C LYS A 133 -13.61 -3.33 15.09
N CYS A 134 -13.57 -2.37 14.18
CA CYS A 134 -14.75 -1.96 13.42
C CYS A 134 -15.31 -3.09 12.57
N HIS A 135 -14.45 -3.87 11.90
CA HIS A 135 -14.86 -5.08 11.16
C HIS A 135 -15.56 -6.10 12.07
N LYS A 136 -15.03 -6.36 13.27
CA LYS A 136 -15.67 -7.26 14.27
C LYS A 136 -17.01 -6.73 14.77
N MET A 137 -17.23 -5.42 14.73
CA MET A 137 -18.52 -4.79 15.06
C MET A 137 -19.50 -4.81 13.88
N GLY A 138 -19.12 -5.39 12.73
CA GLY A 138 -19.94 -5.46 11.52
C GLY A 138 -19.99 -4.15 10.73
N GLY A 139 -19.03 -3.25 10.95
CA GLY A 139 -18.84 -2.01 10.18
C GLY A 139 -17.42 -1.92 9.66
N HIS A 140 -16.98 -0.73 9.27
CA HIS A 140 -15.59 -0.43 8.90
C HIS A 140 -15.15 0.85 9.62
N LEU A 141 -13.86 1.24 9.56
CA LEU A 141 -13.47 2.58 10.01
C LEU A 141 -14.25 3.63 9.19
N ALA A 142 -14.57 4.77 9.81
CA ALA A 142 -15.37 5.80 9.14
C ALA A 142 -14.74 6.24 7.82
N SER A 143 -15.54 6.20 6.76
CA SER A 143 -15.18 6.49 5.38
C SER A 143 -15.88 7.78 4.95
N LEU A 144 -15.41 8.91 5.47
CA LEU A 144 -16.05 10.20 5.27
C LEU A 144 -15.91 10.67 3.80
N GLN A 145 -17.04 10.90 3.13
CA GLN A 145 -17.13 11.24 1.71
C GLN A 145 -17.43 12.72 1.46
N SER A 146 -17.77 13.50 2.48
CA SER A 146 -18.14 14.90 2.31
C SER A 146 -17.82 15.77 3.53
N GLN A 147 -17.82 17.09 3.31
CA GLN A 147 -17.68 18.06 4.39
C GLN A 147 -18.87 18.01 5.35
N GLU A 148 -20.08 17.70 4.85
CA GLU A 148 -21.28 17.53 5.68
C GLU A 148 -21.14 16.37 6.67
N GLU A 149 -20.62 15.23 6.23
CA GLU A 149 -20.34 14.08 7.11
C GLU A 149 -19.29 14.42 8.16
N LEU A 150 -18.22 15.13 7.77
CA LEU A 150 -17.18 15.58 8.70
C LEU A 150 -17.72 16.58 9.73
N ASP A 151 -18.54 17.54 9.29
CA ASP A 151 -19.15 18.55 10.14
C ASP A 151 -20.15 17.97 11.14
N GLY A 152 -20.74 16.81 10.83
CA GLY A 152 -21.55 16.01 11.76
C GLY A 152 -20.82 15.68 13.06
N PHE A 153 -19.48 15.68 13.06
CA PHE A 153 -18.65 15.41 14.24
C PHE A 153 -18.26 16.65 15.06
N ASN A 154 -18.52 17.87 14.57
CA ASN A 154 -18.09 19.13 15.20
C ASN A 154 -18.51 19.28 16.68
N ASN A 155 -19.63 18.66 17.06
CA ASN A 155 -20.13 18.68 18.45
C ASN A 155 -20.14 17.30 19.12
N GLN A 156 -19.66 16.26 18.44
CA GLN A 156 -19.71 14.87 18.92
C GLN A 156 -18.40 14.43 19.59
N LEU A 157 -17.28 15.07 19.21
CA LEU A 157 -15.93 14.72 19.63
C LEU A 157 -15.42 15.71 20.68
N ASN A 158 -14.72 15.18 21.68
CA ASN A 158 -13.94 16.02 22.61
C ASN A 158 -12.72 16.58 21.87
N GLY A 159 -12.49 17.90 21.95
CA GLY A 159 -11.46 18.56 21.15
C GLY A 159 -10.00 18.24 21.49
N LEU A 160 -9.75 17.53 22.60
CA LEU A 160 -8.43 17.01 22.94
C LEU A 160 -8.18 15.60 22.38
N ASN A 161 -9.23 14.92 21.93
CA ASN A 161 -9.18 13.55 21.46
C ASN A 161 -9.02 13.50 19.94
N ARG A 162 -8.34 12.46 19.48
CA ARG A 162 -8.13 12.13 18.06
C ARG A 162 -8.75 10.78 17.76
N TYR A 163 -9.29 10.64 16.56
CA TYR A 163 -10.05 9.47 16.16
C TYR A 163 -9.60 8.95 14.81
N TRP A 164 -9.22 7.68 14.72
CA TRP A 164 -8.88 7.04 13.45
C TRP A 164 -10.08 7.00 12.49
N ILE A 165 -9.80 7.24 11.21
CA ILE A 165 -10.68 7.03 10.07
C ILE A 165 -10.02 6.10 9.04
N ASP A 166 -10.71 5.73 7.97
CA ASP A 166 -10.28 4.69 7.03
C ASP A 166 -9.20 5.10 6.01
N VAL A 167 -8.65 6.29 6.15
CA VAL A 167 -7.73 6.88 5.16
C VAL A 167 -6.27 6.60 5.54
N THR A 168 -5.47 6.17 4.56
CA THR A 168 -4.05 5.84 4.73
C THR A 168 -3.24 6.10 3.46
N SER A 169 -1.94 6.40 3.60
CA SER A 169 -0.95 6.48 2.51
C SER A 169 0.06 5.33 2.56
N GLN A 170 -0.15 4.29 3.38
CA GLN A 170 0.79 3.17 3.56
C GLN A 170 1.09 2.39 2.26
N PHE A 171 0.20 2.46 1.27
CA PHE A 171 0.37 1.76 -0.02
C PHE A 171 1.13 2.59 -1.05
N ASN A 172 1.09 3.92 -0.93
CA ASN A 172 1.74 4.88 -1.81
C ASN A 172 1.90 6.20 -1.05
N GLU A 173 3.13 6.55 -0.68
CA GLU A 173 3.43 7.78 0.11
C GLU A 173 2.98 9.08 -0.59
N SER A 174 2.70 9.03 -1.90
CA SER A 174 2.21 10.18 -2.66
C SER A 174 0.67 10.32 -2.67
N GLU A 175 -0.08 9.34 -2.15
CA GLU A 175 -1.53 9.31 -2.28
C GLU A 175 -2.24 8.72 -1.05
N PHE A 176 -3.24 9.46 -0.55
CA PHE A 176 -4.14 8.97 0.49
C PHE A 176 -5.31 8.19 -0.15
N VAL A 177 -5.49 6.95 0.31
CA VAL A 177 -6.54 6.03 -0.14
C VAL A 177 -7.47 5.68 1.01
N SER A 178 -8.75 5.50 0.70
CA SER A 178 -9.72 4.90 1.63
C SER A 178 -9.63 3.40 1.51
N VAL A 179 -9.35 2.70 2.63
CA VAL A 179 -9.31 1.23 2.61
C VAL A 179 -10.68 0.59 2.46
N THR A 180 -11.74 1.29 2.89
CA THR A 180 -13.13 0.81 2.72
C THR A 180 -13.54 0.83 1.25
N LYS A 181 -13.21 1.91 0.53
CA LYS A 181 -13.55 2.05 -0.90
C LYS A 181 -12.53 1.38 -1.83
N GLY A 182 -11.32 1.12 -1.35
CA GLY A 182 -10.24 0.55 -2.15
C GLY A 182 -9.72 1.50 -3.24
N SER A 183 -9.98 2.81 -3.11
CA SER A 183 -9.62 3.84 -4.08
C SER A 183 -9.05 5.07 -3.39
N LYS A 184 -8.53 6.02 -4.18
CA LYS A 184 -8.15 7.35 -3.70
C LYS A 184 -9.26 7.97 -2.86
N ALA A 185 -8.90 8.60 -1.74
CA ALA A 185 -9.84 9.38 -0.95
C ALA A 185 -10.32 10.59 -1.76
N ASN A 186 -11.63 10.64 -2.04
CA ASN A 186 -12.26 11.72 -2.80
C ASN A 186 -12.48 12.99 -1.98
N PHE A 187 -12.46 12.86 -0.65
CA PHE A 187 -12.65 13.94 0.29
C PHE A 187 -11.52 13.93 1.32
N LEU A 188 -10.82 15.06 1.45
CA LEU A 188 -9.78 15.30 2.44
C LEU A 188 -9.92 16.74 2.94
N SER A 189 -10.04 16.93 4.25
CA SER A 189 -10.20 18.24 4.88
C SER A 189 -9.15 18.41 5.98
N TRP A 190 -7.93 18.69 5.54
CA TRP A 190 -6.75 18.80 6.41
C TRP A 190 -6.83 19.97 7.38
N ALA A 191 -6.24 19.79 8.56
CA ALA A 191 -5.95 20.91 9.46
C ALA A 191 -4.91 21.84 8.83
N GLU A 192 -4.82 23.06 9.35
CA GLU A 192 -3.77 24.00 8.92
C GLU A 192 -2.38 23.42 9.20
N GLY A 193 -1.55 23.34 8.16
CA GLY A 193 -0.21 22.75 8.22
C GLY A 193 -0.15 21.24 7.97
N GLU A 194 -1.31 20.57 7.79
CA GLU A 194 -1.39 19.15 7.46
C GLU A 194 -1.64 18.92 5.95
N PRO A 195 -1.26 17.74 5.41
CA PRO A 195 -0.50 16.69 6.07
C PRO A 195 0.99 17.06 6.21
N THR A 196 1.58 16.72 7.35
CA THR A 196 3.03 16.86 7.60
C THR A 196 3.86 15.79 6.89
N LYS A 197 3.24 14.65 6.53
CA LYS A 197 3.88 13.45 5.98
C LYS A 197 4.82 12.75 6.97
N ASP A 198 4.65 13.02 8.25
CA ASP A 198 5.32 12.30 9.34
C ASP A 198 4.55 11.02 9.73
N GLY A 199 3.35 10.84 9.19
CA GLY A 199 2.49 9.68 9.38
C GLY A 199 1.93 9.14 8.07
N ASN A 200 1.35 7.93 8.16
CA ASN A 200 0.70 7.28 7.01
C ASN A 200 -0.77 6.92 7.26
N CYS A 201 -1.32 7.25 8.44
CA CYS A 201 -2.70 6.96 8.81
C CYS A 201 -3.39 8.24 9.25
N VAL A 202 -4.65 8.41 8.90
CA VAL A 202 -5.36 9.68 9.12
C VAL A 202 -6.26 9.60 10.34
N ASP A 203 -6.11 10.58 11.22
CA ASP A 203 -7.03 10.85 12.32
C ASP A 203 -7.82 12.14 12.09
N ILE A 204 -8.98 12.23 12.74
CA ILE A 204 -9.74 13.48 12.86
C ILE A 204 -9.73 13.99 14.30
N ARG A 205 -9.76 15.31 14.44
CA ARG A 205 -9.94 15.99 15.72
C ARG A 205 -10.76 17.26 15.55
N THR A 206 -11.51 17.61 16.58
CA THR A 206 -12.25 18.87 16.63
C THR A 206 -11.44 19.92 17.37
N PHE A 207 -11.12 21.03 16.72
CA PHE A 207 -10.45 22.16 17.36
C PHE A 207 -11.22 23.44 17.05
N ASN A 208 -11.49 24.26 18.08
CA ASN A 208 -12.30 25.48 17.95
C ASN A 208 -13.65 25.27 17.23
N GLY A 209 -14.32 24.14 17.51
CA GLY A 209 -15.62 23.80 16.91
C GLY A 209 -15.57 23.30 15.47
N LYS A 210 -14.38 23.11 14.89
CA LYS A 210 -14.19 22.57 13.54
C LYS A 210 -13.43 21.26 13.58
N THR A 211 -13.98 20.24 12.92
CA THR A 211 -13.33 18.94 12.76
C THR A 211 -12.47 18.94 11.51
N THR A 212 -11.23 18.49 11.65
CA THR A 212 -10.22 18.47 10.58
C THR A 212 -9.39 17.20 10.64
N MET A 213 -8.78 16.84 9.52
CA MET A 213 -7.93 15.66 9.33
C MET A 213 -6.46 15.96 9.59
N ASN A 214 -5.72 14.95 10.01
CA ASN A 214 -4.30 14.99 10.33
C ASN A 214 -3.66 13.64 9.98
N ASP A 215 -2.46 13.62 9.40
CA ASP A 215 -1.70 12.38 9.25
C ASP A 215 -0.88 12.08 10.51
N ASN A 216 -0.82 10.82 10.89
CA ASN A 216 -0.20 10.39 12.13
C ASN A 216 0.40 8.99 11.98
N ALA A 217 1.31 8.66 12.89
CA ALA A 217 1.95 7.35 12.91
C ALA A 217 0.89 6.26 13.14
N CYS A 218 0.80 5.29 12.23
CA CYS A 218 -0.21 4.23 12.31
C CYS A 218 -0.12 3.38 13.59
N SER A 219 1.03 3.39 14.26
CA SER A 219 1.27 2.72 15.54
C SER A 219 0.78 3.52 16.76
N ALA A 220 0.38 4.77 16.60
CA ALA A 220 -0.14 5.58 17.69
C ALA A 220 -1.47 5.01 18.20
N ASN A 221 -1.66 4.99 19.53
CA ASN A 221 -2.92 4.55 20.11
C ASN A 221 -3.87 5.73 20.22
N LEU A 222 -4.89 5.78 19.37
CA LEU A 222 -5.94 6.82 19.34
C LEU A 222 -7.32 6.18 19.52
N TYR A 223 -8.33 7.00 19.78
CA TYR A 223 -9.71 6.54 19.66
C TYR A 223 -10.04 6.27 18.19
N PHE A 224 -11.22 5.75 17.89
CA PHE A 224 -11.59 5.44 16.51
C PHE A 224 -13.09 5.60 16.30
N ILE A 225 -13.48 5.78 15.04
CA ILE A 225 -14.89 5.86 14.66
C ILE A 225 -15.15 4.75 13.67
N CYS A 226 -16.14 3.92 13.97
CA CYS A 226 -16.67 2.94 13.02
C CYS A 226 -17.88 3.50 12.30
N GLU A 227 -18.11 3.05 11.09
CA GLU A 227 -19.26 3.36 10.26
C GLU A 227 -19.94 2.07 9.79
N LYS A 228 -21.27 2.14 9.67
CA LYS A 228 -22.12 1.21 8.94
C LYS A 228 -22.99 2.02 7.98
N SER A 229 -22.92 1.68 6.70
CA SER A 229 -23.88 2.20 5.72
C SER A 229 -25.27 1.61 5.99
N ILE A 230 -26.31 2.35 5.65
CA ILE A 230 -27.67 1.80 5.59
C ILE A 230 -27.72 0.91 4.35
N GLU A 231 -27.87 -0.40 4.54
CA GLU A 231 -28.31 -1.28 3.45
C GLU A 231 -29.78 -0.93 3.16
N ILE A 232 -30.01 -0.11 2.12
CA ILE A 232 -31.34 0.24 1.61
C ILE A 232 -31.74 -0.78 0.55
#